data_AF-A0A535H843-F1
#
_entry.id   AF-A0A535H843-F1
#
_cell.length_a   1.000
_cell.length_b   1.000
_cell.length_c   1.000
_cell.angle_alpha   90.00
_cell.angle_beta   90.00
_cell.angle_gamma   90.00
#
_symmetry.space_group_name_H-M   'P 1'
#
loop_
_entity.id
_entity.type
_entity.pdbx_description
1 polymer ?
#
loop_
_entity_poly.entity_id
_entity_poly.type
_entity_poly.pdbx_seq_one_letter_code
_entity_poly.pdbx_strand_id
1 'polypeptide(L)'
;MRFAVAVLGAGIAQIFPYLRLDQWIGVGGALALLYIGFASLGAGFFAGRRGALAGALSVLVGAFGYAVVAGLTQPGGDPGAFASFFLRLPIAVFPFILIGAFAGWLGAAVRGRAVAARP
;
A
#
# COMPACT_ATOMS: atom_id res chain seq x y z
N MET A 1 -17.60 4.99 -5.16
CA MET A 1 -16.95 5.68 -4.01
C MET A 1 -16.22 4.74 -3.06
N ARG A 2 -16.85 3.68 -2.51
CA ARG A 2 -16.20 2.75 -1.54
C ARG A 2 -14.82 2.21 -1.92
N PHE A 3 -14.60 1.92 -3.20
CA PHE A 3 -13.32 1.40 -3.70
C PHE A 3 -12.21 2.44 -3.61
N ALA A 4 -12.43 3.63 -4.17
CA ALA A 4 -11.45 4.70 -4.15
C ALA A 4 -11.10 5.13 -2.72
N VAL A 5 -12.12 5.26 -1.85
CA VAL A 5 -11.91 5.60 -0.43
C VAL A 5 -11.10 4.51 0.28
N ALA A 6 -11.37 3.23 0.03
CA ALA A 6 -10.61 2.13 0.63
C ALA A 6 -9.14 2.14 0.17
N VAL A 7 -8.90 2.36 -1.12
CA VAL A 7 -7.54 2.44 -1.69
C VAL A 7 -6.79 3.64 -1.13
N LEU A 8 -7.40 4.83 -1.14
CA LEU A 8 -6.78 6.05 -0.65
C LEU A 8 -6.53 6.00 0.85
N GLY A 9 -7.52 5.56 1.65
CA GLY A 9 -7.36 5.45 3.11
C GLY A 9 -6.26 4.48 3.50
N ALA A 10 -6.22 3.30 2.88
CA ALA A 10 -5.16 2.33 3.12
C ALA A 10 -3.80 2.80 2.58
N GLY A 11 -3.77 3.49 1.45
CA GLY A 11 -2.54 4.03 0.88
C GLY A 11 -1.94 5.14 1.75
N ILE A 12 -2.77 6.06 2.25
CA ILE A 12 -2.33 7.11 3.18
C ILE A 12 -1.76 6.50 4.46
N ALA A 13 -2.41 5.47 5.02
CA ALA A 13 -1.90 4.77 6.20
C ALA A 13 -0.50 4.16 5.96
N GLN A 14 -0.27 3.63 4.75
CA GLN A 14 1.02 3.04 4.37
C GLN A 14 2.15 4.05 4.22
N ILE A 15 1.89 5.36 4.18
CA ILE A 15 2.96 6.37 4.19
C ILE A 15 3.81 6.23 5.47
N PHE A 16 3.18 5.91 6.62
CA PHE A 16 3.86 5.82 7.90
C PHE A 16 5.01 4.80 7.94
N PRO A 17 4.83 3.51 7.57
CA PRO A 17 5.93 2.56 7.53
C PRO A 17 7.00 2.93 6.48
N TYR A 18 6.63 3.57 5.36
CA TYR A 18 7.59 4.01 4.35
C TYR A 18 8.45 5.20 4.81
N LEU A 19 7.95 6.04 5.71
CA LEU A 19 8.78 7.09 6.32
C LEU A 19 9.84 6.56 7.27
N ARG A 20 9.78 5.28 7.64
CA ARG A 20 10.72 4.61 8.55
C ARG A 20 11.56 3.54 7.86
N LEU A 21 11.86 3.72 6.57
CA LEU A 21 12.67 2.78 5.78
C LEU A 21 14.05 2.51 6.40
N ASP A 22 14.60 3.46 7.16
CA ASP A 22 15.83 3.31 7.95
C ASP A 22 15.74 2.20 9.02
N GLN A 23 14.53 1.85 9.45
CA GLN A 23 14.26 0.83 10.47
C GLN A 23 13.86 -0.53 9.87
N TRP A 24 13.91 -0.71 8.55
CA TRP A 24 13.49 -1.93 7.86
C TRP A 24 14.52 -3.07 7.93
N ILE A 25 15.17 -3.23 9.08
CA ILE A 25 16.11 -4.32 9.36
C ILE A 25 15.58 -5.13 10.54
N GLY A 26 15.57 -6.45 10.41
CA GLY A 26 15.07 -7.37 11.44
C GLY A 26 13.59 -7.14 11.74
N VAL A 27 13.27 -6.87 13.01
CA VAL A 27 11.89 -6.74 13.52
C VAL A 27 11.14 -5.58 12.86
N GLY A 28 11.81 -4.46 12.58
CA GLY A 28 11.15 -3.30 11.97
C GLY A 28 10.67 -3.55 10.54
N GLY A 29 11.43 -4.32 9.76
CA GLY A 29 11.02 -4.77 8.42
C GLY A 29 9.80 -5.70 8.48
N ALA A 30 9.80 -6.65 9.42
CA ALA A 30 8.66 -7.55 9.62
C ALA A 30 7.38 -6.78 10.02
N LEU A 31 7.49 -5.79 10.92
CA LEU A 31 6.37 -4.95 11.32
C LEU A 31 5.86 -4.08 10.16
N ALA A 32 6.75 -3.56 9.31
CA ALA A 32 6.37 -2.81 8.12
C ALA A 32 5.59 -3.69 7.13
N LEU A 33 6.05 -4.93 6.89
CA LEU A 33 5.35 -5.89 6.04
C LEU A 33 3.97 -6.26 6.60
N LEU A 34 3.87 -6.48 7.91
CA LEU A 34 2.58 -6.73 8.58
C LEU A 34 1.66 -5.53 8.44
N TYR A 35 2.17 -4.32 8.64
CA TYR A 35 1.39 -3.10 8.48
C TYR A 35 0.83 -2.96 7.05
N ILE A 36 1.69 -3.13 6.04
CA ILE A 36 1.31 -3.11 4.62
C ILE A 36 0.26 -4.19 4.35
N GLY A 37 0.46 -5.40 4.88
CA GLY A 37 -0.49 -6.51 4.78
C GLY A 37 -1.85 -6.17 5.38
N PHE A 38 -1.91 -5.69 6.62
CA PHE A 38 -3.17 -5.31 7.28
C PHE A 38 -3.88 -4.15 6.59
N ALA A 39 -3.14 -3.11 6.16
CA ALA A 39 -3.70 -2.00 5.41
C ALA A 39 -4.31 -2.47 4.08
N SER A 40 -3.60 -3.35 3.36
CA SER A 40 -4.05 -3.93 2.10
C SER A 40 -5.23 -4.87 2.27
N LEU A 41 -5.25 -5.65 3.36
CA LEU A 41 -6.38 -6.49 3.74
C LEU A 41 -7.63 -5.65 4.02
N GLY A 42 -7.49 -4.55 4.77
CA GLY A 42 -8.57 -3.59 5.00
C GLY A 42 -9.08 -2.99 3.68
N ALA A 43 -8.17 -2.56 2.80
CA ALA A 43 -8.53 -2.05 1.47
C ALA A 43 -9.36 -3.08 0.69
N GLY A 44 -8.91 -4.33 0.71
CA GLY A 44 -9.58 -5.44 0.05
C GLY A 44 -10.96 -5.76 0.61
N PHE A 45 -11.08 -5.76 1.94
CA PHE A 45 -12.34 -5.94 2.65
C PHE A 45 -13.36 -4.90 2.20
N PHE A 46 -13.04 -3.61 2.22
CA PHE A 46 -13.99 -2.55 1.82
C PHE A 46 -14.23 -2.48 0.31
N ALA A 47 -13.27 -2.89 -0.52
CA ALA A 47 -13.39 -2.92 -1.97
C ALA A 47 -14.29 -4.05 -2.52
N GLY A 48 -14.49 -5.13 -1.75
CA GLY A 48 -15.30 -6.28 -2.16
C GLY A 48 -14.71 -7.02 -3.35
N ARG A 49 -15.46 -7.17 -4.45
CA ARG A 49 -15.09 -8.00 -5.63
C ARG A 49 -13.76 -7.64 -6.31
N ARG A 50 -13.21 -6.44 -6.04
CA ARG A 50 -11.91 -5.97 -6.55
C ARG A 50 -10.83 -5.94 -5.46
N GLY A 51 -10.90 -6.86 -4.50
CA GLY A 51 -10.04 -6.84 -3.31
C GLY A 51 -8.55 -6.86 -3.62
N ALA A 52 -8.12 -7.75 -4.52
CA ALA A 52 -6.73 -7.85 -4.93
C ALA A 52 -6.22 -6.55 -5.56
N LEU A 53 -7.01 -5.99 -6.49
CA LEU A 53 -6.68 -4.71 -7.12
C LEU A 53 -6.63 -3.57 -6.09
N ALA A 54 -7.53 -3.56 -5.11
CA ALA A 54 -7.53 -2.53 -4.07
C ALA A 54 -6.28 -2.58 -3.19
N GLY A 55 -5.84 -3.77 -2.80
CA GLY A 55 -4.60 -3.96 -2.05
C GLY A 55 -3.36 -3.60 -2.87
N ALA A 56 -3.31 -3.98 -4.15
CA ALA A 56 -2.22 -3.58 -5.06
C ALA A 56 -2.14 -2.06 -5.23
N LEU A 57 -3.28 -1.42 -5.48
CA LEU A 57 -3.34 0.04 -5.68
C LEU A 57 -3.07 0.81 -4.40
N SER A 58 -3.44 0.30 -3.23
CA SER A 58 -3.15 0.99 -1.95
C SER A 58 -1.64 1.05 -1.68
N VAL A 59 -0.90 -0.01 -2.00
CA VAL A 59 0.57 -0.03 -1.93
C VAL A 59 1.17 1.02 -2.85
N LEU A 60 0.70 1.11 -4.09
CA LEU A 60 1.16 2.12 -5.04
C LEU A 60 0.87 3.54 -4.54
N VAL A 61 -0.32 3.78 -3.96
CA VAL A 61 -0.68 5.09 -3.39
C VAL A 61 0.21 5.42 -2.18
N GLY A 62 0.49 4.45 -1.30
CA GLY A 62 1.38 4.67 -0.16
C GLY A 62 2.82 4.96 -0.58
N ALA A 63 3.34 4.20 -1.54
CA ALA A 63 4.67 4.42 -2.11
C ALA A 63 4.77 5.78 -2.82
N PHE A 64 3.73 6.17 -3.56
CA PHE A 64 3.65 7.48 -4.19
C PHE A 64 3.56 8.61 -3.15
N GLY A 65 2.78 8.43 -2.08
CA GLY A 65 2.70 9.39 -0.98
C GLY A 65 4.06 9.58 -0.29
N TYR A 66 4.79 8.50 -0.04
CA TYR A 66 6.17 8.57 0.44
C TYR A 66 7.08 9.33 -0.52
N ALA A 67 7.02 9.02 -1.83
CA ALA A 67 7.82 9.69 -2.86
C ALA A 67 7.59 11.21 -2.88
N VAL A 68 6.34 11.64 -2.76
CA VAL A 68 5.97 13.07 -2.69
C VAL A 68 6.55 13.69 -1.42
N VAL A 69 6.39 13.06 -0.26
CA VAL A 69 6.93 13.59 1.00
C VAL A 69 8.45 13.70 0.94
N ALA A 70 9.14 12.65 0.49
CA ALA A 70 10.59 12.64 0.36
C ALA A 70 11.11 13.69 -0.63
N GLY A 71 10.40 13.90 -1.74
CA GLY A 71 10.73 14.94 -2.72
C GLY A 71 10.56 16.36 -2.19
N LEU A 72 9.53 16.60 -1.37
CA LEU A 72 9.29 17.91 -0.77
C LEU A 72 10.26 18.24 0.37
N THR A 73 10.84 17.22 1.03
CA THR A 73 11.74 17.40 2.17
C THR A 73 13.23 17.40 1.82
N GLN A 74 13.60 17.19 0.55
CA GLN A 74 14.98 17.23 0.06
C GLN A 74 15.21 18.41 -0.92
N PRO A 75 15.51 19.62 -0.42
CA PRO A 75 15.75 20.77 -1.28
C PRO A 75 17.02 20.59 -2.13
N GLY A 76 16.94 20.89 -3.43
CA GLY A 76 18.08 20.87 -4.36
C GLY A 76 18.29 19.57 -5.16
N GLY A 77 17.35 18.62 -5.11
CA GLY A 77 17.44 17.37 -5.87
C GLY A 77 17.38 17.56 -7.38
N ASP A 78 18.20 16.80 -8.12
CA ASP A 78 18.17 16.76 -9.58
C ASP A 78 16.79 16.33 -10.11
N PRO A 79 16.12 17.16 -10.95
CA PRO A 79 14.84 16.81 -11.56
C PRO A 79 14.87 15.51 -12.36
N GLY A 80 16.00 15.18 -12.98
CA GLY A 80 16.20 13.93 -13.73
C GLY A 80 16.19 12.71 -12.81
N ALA A 81 16.94 12.77 -11.72
CA ALA A 81 16.91 11.76 -10.67
C ALA A 81 15.51 11.58 -10.07
N PHE A 82 14.79 12.68 -9.80
CA PHE A 82 13.42 12.64 -9.29
C PHE A 82 12.45 11.96 -10.27
N ALA A 83 12.46 12.34 -11.54
CA ALA A 83 11.61 11.71 -12.56
C ALA A 83 11.93 10.21 -12.74
N SER A 84 13.23 9.85 -12.73
CA SER A 84 13.66 8.47 -12.83
C SER A 84 13.22 7.61 -11.64
N PHE A 85 13.12 8.21 -10.45
CA PHE A 85 12.62 7.55 -9.26
C PHE A 85 11.14 7.17 -9.39
N PHE A 86 10.27 8.07 -9.91
CA PHE A 86 8.86 7.72 -10.16
C PHE A 86 8.69 6.63 -11.21
N LEU A 87 9.51 6.64 -12.26
CA LEU A 87 9.48 5.61 -13.29
C LEU A 87 9.90 4.24 -12.75
N ARG A 88 10.84 4.21 -11.80
CA ARG A 88 11.33 2.99 -11.15
C ARG A 88 10.48 2.54 -9.98
N LEU A 89 9.67 3.44 -9.40
CA LEU A 89 8.88 3.18 -8.20
C LEU A 89 8.02 1.90 -8.31
N PRO A 90 7.26 1.66 -9.41
CA PRO A 90 6.45 0.45 -9.52
C PRO A 90 7.28 -0.84 -9.51
N ILE A 91 8.50 -0.78 -10.07
CA ILE A 91 9.43 -1.91 -10.11
C ILE A 91 10.03 -2.13 -8.73
N ALA A 92 10.47 -1.06 -8.06
CA ALA A 92 11.05 -1.12 -6.73
C ALA A 92 10.06 -1.63 -5.68
N VAL A 93 8.77 -1.27 -5.81
CA VAL A 93 7.73 -1.72 -4.87
C VAL A 93 7.00 -2.98 -5.31
N PHE A 94 7.38 -3.57 -6.45
CA PHE A 94 6.69 -4.73 -7.02
C PHE A 94 6.46 -5.89 -6.03
N PRO A 95 7.44 -6.29 -5.20
CA PRO A 95 7.21 -7.33 -4.20
C PRO A 95 6.10 -6.97 -3.21
N PHE A 96 6.03 -5.70 -2.78
CA PHE A 96 4.97 -5.21 -1.88
C PHE A 96 3.63 -5.13 -2.58
N ILE A 97 3.59 -4.82 -3.89
CA ILE A 97 2.35 -4.86 -4.68
C ILE A 97 1.76 -6.27 -4.67
N LEU A 98 2.59 -7.31 -4.82
CA LEU A 98 2.14 -8.70 -4.76
C LEU A 98 1.59 -9.07 -3.37
N ILE A 99 2.29 -8.66 -2.31
CA ILE A 99 1.83 -8.86 -0.92
C ILE A 99 0.50 -8.13 -0.69
N GLY A 100 0.40 -6.88 -1.12
CA GLY A 100 -0.81 -6.08 -1.02
C GLY A 100 -1.97 -6.69 -1.81
N ALA A 101 -1.72 -7.17 -3.02
CA ALA A 101 -2.72 -7.85 -3.83
C ALA A 101 -3.25 -9.12 -3.15
N PHE A 102 -2.34 -9.94 -2.61
CA PHE A 102 -2.71 -11.15 -1.88
C PHE A 102 -3.52 -10.83 -0.61
N ALA A 103 -3.05 -9.89 0.20
CA ALA A 103 -3.74 -9.45 1.40
C ALA A 103 -5.12 -8.86 1.08
N GLY A 104 -5.22 -8.04 0.03
CA GLY A 104 -6.48 -7.48 -0.44
C GLY A 104 -7.46 -8.54 -0.95
N TRP A 105 -6.97 -9.58 -1.62
CA TRP A 105 -7.79 -10.74 -1.99
C TRP A 105 -8.34 -11.45 -0.74
N LEU A 106 -7.50 -11.69 0.28
CA LEU A 106 -7.93 -12.28 1.54
C LEU A 106 -9.00 -11.43 2.24
N GLY A 107 -8.82 -10.11 2.30
CA GLY A 107 -9.80 -9.19 2.90
C GLY A 107 -11.16 -9.26 2.21
N ALA A 108 -11.18 -9.34 0.88
CA ALA A 108 -12.41 -9.52 0.12
C ALA A 108 -13.08 -10.88 0.37
N ALA A 109 -12.28 -11.95 0.48
CA ALA A 109 -12.79 -13.28 0.81
C ALA A 109 -13.41 -13.32 2.22
N VAL A 110 -12.79 -12.67 3.21
CA VAL A 110 -13.32 -12.53 4.58
C VAL A 110 -14.66 -11.78 4.55
N ARG A 111 -14.76 -10.67 3.81
CA ARG A 111 -16.04 -9.96 3.65
C ARG A 111 -17.11 -10.82 3.01
N GLY A 112 -16.75 -11.58 1.97
CA GLY A 112 -17.68 -12.48 1.28
C GLY A 112 -18.31 -13.48 2.25
N ARG A 113 -17.48 -14.11 3.10
CA ARG A 113 -17.94 -15.03 4.15
C ARG A 113 -18.78 -14.32 5.21
N ALA A 114 -18.35 -13.16 5.71
CA ALA A 114 -19.06 -12.42 6.74
C ALA A 114 -20.45 -11.92 6.29
N VAL A 115 -20.62 -11.59 5.00
CA VAL A 115 -21.91 -11.20 4.42
C VAL A 115 -22.80 -12.42 4.18
N ALA A 116 -22.23 -13.55 3.70
CA ALA A 116 -22.98 -14.78 3.48
C ALA A 116 -23.43 -15.46 4.78
N ALA A 117 -22.73 -15.22 5.89
CA ALA A 117 -23.08 -15.71 7.22
C ALA A 117 -24.19 -14.91 7.92
N ARG A 118 -24.79 -13.90 7.27
CA ARG A 118 -25.91 -13.15 7.84
C ARG A 118 -27.20 -13.97 7.67
N PRO A 119 -27.93 -14.24 8.77
CA PRO A 119 -29.22 -14.94 8.72
C PRO A 119 -30.30 -14.12 8.00
#